data_AF-A0A1H0Q496-F1
#
_entry.id   AF-A0A1H0Q496-F1
#
_cell.length_a   1.000
_cell.length_b   1.000
_cell.length_c   1.000
_cell.angle_alpha   90.00
_cell.angle_beta   90.00
_cell.angle_gamma   90.00
#
_symmetry.space_group_name_H-M   'P 1'
#
loop_
_entity.id
_entity.type
_entity.pdbx_description
1 polymer ?
#
loop_
_entity_poly.entity_id
_entity_poly.type
_entity_poly.pdbx_seq_one_letter_code
_entity_poly.pdbx_strand_id
1 'polypeptide(L)'
;MNDDREAAFQVTIRHLQRSAAALGAFVAAGMLLLTLLVGTAYAQQPTAAQQNAIKSNCRNDFMAQCSGVQPGGQAALSCLQQHSSSLSSACKSAVAAIGGSSAPAAGATTPAPAATAPAAAAPAAKAFTPREEMAIARQECGPDFRAFCRSVALGGGRGIACLRENMARLSPGCQKVLSAR
;
A
#
# COMPACT_ATOMS: atom_id res chain seq x y z
N MET A 1 -26.12 -21.04 -27.63
CA MET A 1 -26.93 -20.56 -26.48
C MET A 1 -26.51 -19.21 -25.90
N ASN A 2 -25.30 -18.67 -26.10
CA ASN A 2 -24.98 -17.29 -25.67
C ASN A 2 -25.27 -16.21 -26.74
N ASP A 3 -25.24 -16.57 -28.03
CA ASP A 3 -25.44 -15.64 -29.16
C ASP A 3 -26.90 -15.12 -29.28
N ASP A 4 -27.88 -16.01 -29.03
CA ASP A 4 -29.32 -15.68 -29.05
C ASP A 4 -29.72 -14.67 -27.94
N ARG A 5 -28.95 -14.68 -26.85
CA ARG A 5 -29.15 -13.85 -25.66
C ARG A 5 -28.67 -12.41 -25.88
N GLU A 6 -27.67 -12.20 -26.74
CA GLU A 6 -27.15 -10.88 -27.10
C GLU A 6 -28.05 -10.17 -28.13
N ALA A 7 -28.65 -10.93 -29.05
CA ALA A 7 -29.61 -10.41 -30.03
C ALA A 7 -30.88 -9.86 -29.37
N ALA A 8 -31.41 -10.55 -28.36
CA ALA A 8 -32.56 -10.09 -27.58
C ALA A 8 -32.25 -8.79 -26.80
N PHE A 9 -31.04 -8.66 -26.27
CA PHE A 9 -30.61 -7.48 -25.51
C PHE A 9 -30.47 -6.23 -26.40
N GLN A 10 -29.94 -6.38 -27.62
CA GLN A 10 -29.77 -5.30 -28.60
C GLN A 10 -31.12 -4.75 -29.12
N VAL A 11 -32.14 -5.60 -29.29
CA VAL A 11 -33.47 -5.20 -29.74
C VAL A 11 -34.22 -4.40 -28.65
N THR A 12 -34.09 -4.81 -27.38
CA THR A 12 -34.64 -4.06 -26.24
C THR A 12 -33.99 -2.68 -26.08
N ILE A 13 -32.68 -2.57 -26.31
CA ILE A 13 -31.95 -1.30 -26.25
C ILE A 13 -32.44 -0.31 -27.32
N ARG A 14 -32.64 -0.75 -28.57
CA ARG A 14 -33.13 0.14 -29.64
C ARG A 14 -34.56 0.62 -29.41
N HIS A 15 -35.42 -0.21 -28.82
CA HIS A 15 -36.78 0.20 -28.45
C HIS A 15 -36.77 1.22 -27.31
N LEU A 16 -35.92 1.05 -26.30
CA LEU A 16 -35.74 2.02 -25.21
C LEU A 16 -35.19 3.37 -25.71
N GLN A 17 -34.27 3.33 -26.68
CA GLN A 17 -33.70 4.52 -27.32
C GLN A 17 -34.72 5.29 -28.17
N ARG A 18 -35.64 4.61 -28.87
CA ARG A 18 -36.74 5.25 -29.62
C ARG A 18 -37.79 5.91 -28.71
N SER A 19 -38.06 5.36 -27.53
CA SER A 19 -38.98 5.94 -26.55
C SER A 19 -38.43 7.20 -25.87
N ALA A 20 -37.12 7.30 -25.70
CA ALA A 20 -36.46 8.44 -25.07
C ALA A 20 -36.46 9.72 -25.94
N ALA A 21 -36.51 9.59 -27.27
CA ALA A 21 -36.50 10.74 -28.18
C ALA A 21 -37.81 11.55 -28.20
N ALA A 22 -38.96 10.91 -27.90
CA ALA A 22 -40.27 11.59 -27.91
C ALA A 22 -40.54 12.44 -26.65
N LEU A 23 -39.78 12.23 -25.58
CA LEU A 23 -39.90 12.99 -24.32
C LEU A 23 -38.89 14.17 -24.23
N GLY A 24 -38.03 14.33 -25.25
CA GLY A 24 -36.90 15.27 -25.24
C GLY A 24 -37.24 16.75 -25.41
N ALA A 25 -38.45 17.12 -25.86
CA ALA A 25 -38.79 18.52 -26.11
C ALA A 25 -39.26 19.29 -24.85
N PHE A 26 -39.85 18.60 -23.85
CA PHE A 26 -40.40 19.28 -22.66
C PHE A 26 -39.41 19.43 -21.49
N VAL A 27 -38.29 18.69 -21.50
CA VAL A 27 -37.32 18.71 -20.38
C VAL A 27 -36.27 19.82 -20.52
N ALA A 28 -36.07 20.39 -21.71
CA ALA A 28 -35.02 21.38 -21.98
C ALA A 28 -35.17 22.69 -21.18
N ALA A 29 -36.39 23.12 -20.84
CA ALA A 29 -36.61 24.32 -20.03
C ALA A 29 -36.49 24.06 -18.51
N GLY A 30 -36.72 22.82 -18.06
CA GLY A 30 -36.54 22.43 -16.65
C GLY A 30 -35.09 22.07 -16.28
N MET A 31 -34.28 21.68 -17.28
CA MET A 31 -32.89 21.24 -17.09
C MET A 31 -31.86 22.35 -16.89
N LEU A 32 -32.23 23.64 -16.93
CA LEU A 32 -31.32 24.72 -16.56
C LEU A 32 -31.37 25.06 -15.05
N LEU A 33 -32.45 24.66 -14.34
CA LEU A 33 -32.60 24.91 -12.91
C LEU A 33 -32.22 23.71 -12.02
N LEU A 34 -32.13 22.49 -12.56
CA LEU A 34 -31.84 21.26 -11.80
C LEU A 34 -30.35 20.87 -11.77
N THR A 35 -29.49 21.52 -12.55
CA THR A 35 -28.03 21.25 -12.58
C THR A 35 -27.27 21.86 -11.38
N LEU A 36 -27.93 22.63 -10.52
CA LEU A 36 -27.34 23.23 -9.31
C LEU A 36 -27.46 22.36 -8.04
N LEU A 37 -28.09 21.17 -8.08
CA LEU A 37 -28.32 20.34 -6.89
C LEU A 37 -27.71 18.91 -6.92
N VAL A 38 -27.00 18.52 -7.97
CA VAL A 38 -26.34 17.19 -8.00
C VAL A 38 -24.90 17.31 -7.49
N GLY A 39 -24.77 17.27 -6.16
CA GLY A 39 -23.49 17.16 -5.47
C GLY A 39 -22.72 15.91 -5.87
N THR A 40 -21.42 16.07 -6.06
CA THR A 40 -20.43 15.08 -6.45
C THR A 40 -20.29 13.94 -5.43
N ALA A 41 -20.62 12.70 -5.82
CA ALA A 41 -20.28 11.49 -5.06
C ALA A 41 -19.13 10.73 -5.76
N TYR A 42 -17.90 11.22 -5.61
CA TYR A 42 -16.71 10.42 -5.90
C TYR A 42 -16.54 9.41 -4.76
N ALA A 43 -16.68 8.11 -5.06
CA ALA A 43 -16.23 7.05 -4.17
C ALA A 43 -14.77 7.34 -3.78
N GLN A 44 -14.54 7.59 -2.48
CA GLN A 44 -13.25 8.00 -1.95
C GLN A 44 -12.23 6.87 -2.18
N GLN A 45 -11.39 6.99 -3.22
CA GLN A 45 -10.25 6.10 -3.36
C GLN A 45 -9.34 6.27 -2.14
N PRO A 46 -8.83 5.18 -1.55
CA PRO A 46 -7.92 5.27 -0.41
C PRO A 46 -6.72 6.12 -0.82
N THR A 47 -6.44 7.14 0.00
CA THR A 47 -5.33 8.07 -0.23
C THR A 47 -4.00 7.33 -0.23
N ALA A 48 -2.96 7.90 -0.84
CA ALA A 48 -1.62 7.31 -0.82
C ALA A 48 -1.11 7.05 0.62
N ALA A 49 -1.48 7.91 1.57
CA ALA A 49 -1.17 7.73 2.98
C ALA A 49 -1.86 6.49 3.58
N GLN A 50 -3.15 6.29 3.30
CA GLN A 50 -3.88 5.08 3.72
C GLN A 50 -3.32 3.81 3.07
N GLN A 51 -3.02 3.83 1.77
CA GLN A 51 -2.43 2.68 1.08
C GLN A 51 -1.07 2.30 1.68
N ASN A 52 -0.23 3.29 2.03
CA ASN A 52 1.03 3.06 2.71
C ASN A 52 0.84 2.50 4.13
N ALA A 53 -0.15 3.00 4.87
CA ALA A 53 -0.49 2.49 6.19
C ALA A 53 -0.97 1.03 6.15
N ILE A 54 -1.81 0.65 5.17
CA ILE A 54 -2.16 -0.76 4.97
C ILE A 54 -0.91 -1.56 4.65
N LYS A 55 -0.10 -1.10 3.69
CA LYS A 55 1.07 -1.85 3.21
C LYS A 55 2.08 -2.11 4.32
N SER A 56 2.32 -1.15 5.21
CA SER A 56 3.25 -1.32 6.33
C SER A 56 2.71 -2.30 7.37
N ASN A 57 1.42 -2.20 7.72
CA ASN A 57 0.78 -3.05 8.73
C ASN A 57 0.46 -4.46 8.23
N CYS A 58 0.22 -4.63 6.93
CA CYS A 58 -0.22 -5.89 6.32
C CYS A 58 0.90 -6.66 5.60
N ARG A 59 2.15 -6.18 5.58
CA ARG A 59 3.19 -6.76 4.72
C ARG A 59 3.42 -8.26 4.95
N ASN A 60 3.50 -8.68 6.20
CA ASN A 60 3.77 -10.09 6.54
C ASN A 60 2.54 -10.95 6.26
N ASP A 61 1.35 -10.47 6.63
CA ASP A 61 0.08 -11.17 6.38
C ASP A 61 -0.20 -11.33 4.89
N PHE A 62 0.10 -10.29 4.09
CA PHE A 62 -0.04 -10.31 2.64
C PHE A 62 0.86 -11.36 1.99
N MET A 63 2.11 -11.51 2.45
CA MET A 63 3.02 -12.55 1.94
C MET A 63 2.52 -13.96 2.30
N ALA A 64 1.88 -14.11 3.46
CA ALA A 64 1.38 -15.40 3.93
C ALA A 64 0.04 -15.80 3.29
N GLN A 65 -0.84 -14.83 2.97
CA GLN A 65 -2.21 -15.10 2.53
C GLN A 65 -2.47 -14.71 1.06
N CYS A 66 -1.70 -13.79 0.50
CA CYS A 66 -2.00 -13.11 -0.78
C CYS A 66 -0.82 -13.03 -1.76
N SER A 67 0.17 -13.92 -1.65
CA SER A 67 1.42 -13.87 -2.44
C SER A 67 1.25 -13.97 -3.96
N GLY A 68 0.11 -14.44 -4.45
CA GLY A 68 -0.24 -14.51 -5.88
C GLY A 68 -0.84 -13.22 -6.47
N VAL A 69 -0.98 -12.15 -5.68
CA VAL A 69 -1.67 -10.92 -6.09
C VAL A 69 -0.71 -9.73 -6.12
N GLN A 70 -0.90 -8.81 -7.07
CA GLN A 70 -0.12 -7.59 -7.16
C GLN A 70 -0.38 -6.68 -5.94
N PRO A 71 0.65 -6.32 -5.16
CA PRO A 71 0.49 -5.46 -3.98
C PRO A 71 0.09 -4.03 -4.35
N GLY A 72 -0.74 -3.41 -3.52
CA GLY A 72 -1.10 -1.98 -3.60
C GLY A 72 -2.30 -1.66 -4.50
N GLY A 73 -2.88 -2.64 -5.18
CA GLY A 73 -4.12 -2.47 -5.96
C GLY A 73 -5.37 -2.94 -5.22
N GLN A 74 -6.53 -2.79 -5.87
CA GLN A 74 -7.81 -3.31 -5.38
C GLN A 74 -7.81 -4.84 -5.19
N ALA A 75 -7.10 -5.56 -6.06
CA ALA A 75 -6.93 -7.01 -5.92
C ALA A 75 -6.25 -7.39 -4.59
N ALA A 76 -5.26 -6.62 -4.15
CA ALA A 76 -4.60 -6.84 -2.86
C ALA A 76 -5.56 -6.61 -1.69
N LEU A 77 -6.39 -5.56 -1.76
CA LEU A 77 -7.39 -5.28 -0.72
C LEU A 77 -8.47 -6.36 -0.66
N SER A 78 -8.97 -6.81 -1.81
CA SER A 78 -9.96 -7.89 -1.88
C SER A 78 -9.41 -9.19 -1.27
N CYS A 79 -8.16 -9.55 -1.58
CA CYS A 79 -7.52 -10.71 -0.97
C CYS A 79 -7.39 -10.57 0.55
N LEU A 80 -6.93 -9.41 1.05
CA LEU A 80 -6.85 -9.17 2.49
C LEU A 80 -8.23 -9.26 3.15
N GLN A 81 -9.29 -8.75 2.53
CA GLN A 81 -10.65 -8.82 3.04
C GLN A 81 -11.17 -10.27 3.13
N GLN A 82 -10.93 -11.09 2.11
CA GLN A 82 -11.27 -12.51 2.11
C GLN A 82 -10.54 -13.30 3.20
N HIS A 83 -9.31 -12.91 3.51
CA HIS A 83 -8.49 -13.56 4.54
C HIS A 83 -8.54 -12.86 5.91
N SER A 84 -9.51 -11.96 6.13
CA SER A 84 -9.56 -11.09 7.31
C SER A 84 -9.57 -11.82 8.67
N SER A 85 -10.02 -13.07 8.73
CA SER A 85 -9.94 -13.91 9.93
C SER A 85 -8.50 -14.33 10.27
N SER A 86 -7.66 -14.55 9.25
CA SER A 86 -6.28 -15.03 9.38
C SER A 86 -5.22 -13.92 9.46
N LEU A 87 -5.60 -12.66 9.22
CA LEU A 87 -4.69 -11.52 9.31
C LEU A 87 -4.30 -11.22 10.78
N SER A 88 -3.15 -10.58 10.98
CA SER A 88 -2.79 -9.95 12.25
C SER A 88 -3.79 -8.86 12.66
N SER A 89 -3.89 -8.58 13.97
CA SER A 89 -4.76 -7.53 14.50
C SER A 89 -4.45 -6.16 13.90
N ALA A 90 -3.16 -5.82 13.74
CA ALA A 90 -2.71 -4.58 13.13
C ALA A 90 -3.20 -4.46 11.67
N CYS A 91 -3.10 -5.52 10.89
CA CYS A 91 -3.56 -5.52 9.50
C CYS A 91 -5.10 -5.42 9.39
N LYS A 92 -5.84 -6.14 10.24
CA LYS A 92 -7.32 -6.03 10.29
C LYS A 92 -7.76 -4.60 10.57
N SER A 93 -7.15 -3.94 11.55
CA SER A 93 -7.46 -2.55 11.88
C SER A 93 -7.17 -1.60 10.72
N ALA A 94 -6.04 -1.78 10.03
CA ALA A 94 -5.67 -0.95 8.89
C ALA A 94 -6.62 -1.11 7.69
N VAL A 95 -7.13 -2.32 7.43
CA VAL A 95 -8.10 -2.59 6.36
C VAL A 95 -9.50 -2.09 6.74
N ALA A 96 -9.91 -2.23 8.00
CA ALA A 96 -11.20 -1.75 8.50
C ALA A 96 -11.32 -0.22 8.45
N ALA A 97 -10.22 0.51 8.72
CA ALA A 97 -10.17 1.97 8.70
C ALA A 97 -10.44 2.61 7.31
N ILE A 98 -10.58 1.80 6.27
CA ILE A 98 -10.87 2.25 4.89
C ILE A 98 -12.33 1.98 4.50
N GLY A 99 -12.99 1.01 5.16
CA GLY A 99 -14.41 0.71 4.97
C GLY A 99 -15.36 1.67 5.71
N GLY A 100 -14.83 2.52 6.57
CA GLY A 100 -15.58 3.55 7.29
C GLY A 100 -14.94 4.91 7.08
N SER A 101 -15.68 5.84 6.46
CA SER A 101 -15.25 7.22 6.27
C SER A 101 -14.87 7.85 7.63
N SER A 102 -13.59 8.19 7.78
CA SER A 102 -12.96 9.15 8.70
C SER A 102 -13.73 9.66 9.94
N ALA A 103 -13.14 9.49 11.14
CA ALA A 103 -13.23 10.44 12.27
C ALA A 103 -12.00 10.28 13.22
N PRO A 104 -11.66 11.27 14.06
CA PRO A 104 -10.32 11.86 14.17
C PRO A 104 -9.36 11.12 15.12
N ALA A 105 -8.09 11.54 15.04
CA ALA A 105 -7.10 11.30 16.08
C ALA A 105 -7.60 11.72 17.47
N ALA A 106 -7.65 10.75 18.40
CA ALA A 106 -7.48 10.91 19.85
C ALA A 106 -7.43 9.49 20.46
N GLY A 107 -6.38 9.02 21.11
CA GLY A 107 -5.08 9.60 21.40
C GLY A 107 -4.14 8.50 21.91
N ALA A 108 -2.86 8.67 21.59
CA ALA A 108 -1.77 8.22 22.45
C ALA A 108 -0.83 9.42 22.55
N THR A 109 -1.20 10.34 23.42
CA THR A 109 -0.36 11.42 23.90
C THR A 109 0.65 10.85 24.89
N THR A 110 1.92 10.82 24.49
CA THR A 110 3.04 11.08 25.41
C THR A 110 3.87 12.19 24.79
N PRO A 111 4.24 13.26 25.53
CA PRO A 111 4.78 14.47 24.93
C PRO A 111 6.25 14.26 24.52
N ALA A 112 6.55 14.43 23.23
CA ALA A 112 7.89 14.77 22.80
C ALA A 112 8.06 16.29 22.96
N PRO A 113 9.09 16.79 23.65
CA PRO A 113 9.31 18.23 23.76
C PRO A 113 9.59 18.79 22.38
N ALA A 114 8.88 19.87 22.06
CA ALA A 114 9.15 20.71 20.91
C ALA A 114 10.57 21.28 21.01
N ALA A 115 11.38 21.05 19.98
CA ALA A 115 12.51 21.90 19.67
C ALA A 115 12.17 22.71 18.43
N THR A 116 12.04 24.02 18.68
CA THR A 116 11.96 25.18 17.80
C THR A 116 12.76 25.11 16.49
N ALA A 117 12.10 25.62 15.44
CA ALA A 117 12.52 26.50 14.32
C ALA A 117 14.03 26.66 13.94
N PRO A 118 14.32 27.00 12.66
CA PRO A 118 15.46 26.51 11.90
C PRO A 118 16.75 27.32 12.13
N ALA A 119 17.87 26.62 12.31
CA ALA A 119 19.21 27.20 12.29
C ALA A 119 19.96 26.73 11.03
N ALA A 120 20.38 27.71 10.24
CA ALA A 120 21.53 27.75 9.32
C ALA A 120 21.98 26.44 8.64
N ALA A 121 21.90 26.44 7.30
CA ALA A 121 22.52 25.45 6.43
C ALA A 121 24.04 25.38 6.66
N ALA A 122 24.47 24.42 7.49
CA ALA A 122 25.75 23.75 7.34
C ALA A 122 25.64 22.76 6.17
N PRO A 123 26.72 22.49 5.41
CA PRO A 123 26.65 21.53 4.31
C PRO A 123 26.22 20.18 4.88
N ALA A 124 25.10 19.66 4.38
CA ALA A 124 24.61 18.34 4.72
C ALA A 124 25.74 17.34 4.45
N ALA A 125 26.32 16.80 5.52
CA ALA A 125 27.02 15.54 5.42
C ALA A 125 26.05 14.58 4.73
N LYS A 126 26.50 13.96 3.64
CA LYS A 126 25.67 13.06 2.83
C LYS A 126 25.27 11.88 3.71
N ALA A 127 24.14 12.00 4.39
CA ALA A 127 23.49 10.88 5.04
C ALA A 127 22.98 9.98 3.91
N PHE A 128 23.48 8.75 3.88
CA PHE A 128 23.04 7.75 2.93
C PHE A 128 21.53 7.54 3.09
N THR A 129 20.81 7.36 1.98
CA THR A 129 19.38 7.05 2.08
C THR A 129 19.20 5.62 2.58
N PRO A 130 18.08 5.26 3.25
CA PRO A 130 17.85 3.90 3.74
C PRO A 130 17.93 2.80 2.65
N ARG A 131 17.65 3.17 1.38
CA ARG A 131 17.81 2.25 0.24
C ARG A 131 19.27 2.03 -0.12
N GLU A 132 20.06 3.08 -0.03
CA GLU A 132 21.49 3.07 -0.33
C GLU A 132 22.26 2.32 0.75
N GLU A 133 21.93 2.53 2.03
CA GLU A 133 22.44 1.73 3.15
C GLU A 133 22.16 0.23 2.96
N MET A 134 20.93 -0.11 2.57
CA MET A 134 20.55 -1.49 2.25
C MET A 134 21.25 -2.05 1.01
N ALA A 135 21.71 -1.22 0.08
CA ALA A 135 22.48 -1.63 -1.08
C ALA A 135 23.94 -1.88 -0.71
N ILE A 136 24.55 -0.95 0.04
CA ILE A 136 25.91 -1.07 0.57
C ILE A 136 26.02 -2.32 1.44
N ALA A 137 25.08 -2.56 2.35
CA ALA A 137 25.09 -3.74 3.19
C ALA A 137 25.02 -5.05 2.40
N ARG A 138 24.23 -5.11 1.30
CA ARG A 138 24.18 -6.29 0.44
C ARG A 138 25.45 -6.49 -0.37
N GLN A 139 26.07 -5.40 -0.81
CA GLN A 139 27.32 -5.44 -1.56
C GLN A 139 28.46 -5.95 -0.69
N GLU A 140 28.63 -5.36 0.50
CA GLU A 140 29.71 -5.70 1.42
C GLU A 140 29.52 -7.08 2.05
N CYS A 141 28.30 -7.43 2.48
CA CYS A 141 28.03 -8.69 3.19
C CYS A 141 27.57 -9.85 2.28
N GLY A 142 27.30 -9.59 1.00
CA GLY A 142 26.77 -10.61 0.08
C GLY A 142 27.70 -11.82 -0.12
N PRO A 143 29.02 -11.64 -0.35
CA PRO A 143 29.97 -12.74 -0.42
C PRO A 143 30.04 -13.54 0.88
N ASP A 144 30.13 -12.86 2.03
CA ASP A 144 30.19 -13.51 3.34
C ASP A 144 28.93 -14.32 3.65
N PHE A 145 27.75 -13.76 3.33
CA PHE A 145 26.49 -14.47 3.50
C PHE A 145 26.45 -15.77 2.69
N ARG A 146 26.97 -15.77 1.46
CA ARG A 146 27.04 -16.99 0.64
C ARG A 146 28.04 -18.00 1.18
N ALA A 147 29.15 -17.54 1.76
CA ALA A 147 30.18 -18.40 2.32
C ALA A 147 29.74 -19.06 3.63
N PHE A 148 29.06 -18.32 4.52
CA PHE A 148 28.81 -18.74 5.90
C PHE A 148 27.33 -18.98 6.22
N CYS A 149 26.40 -18.34 5.51
CA CYS A 149 24.97 -18.28 5.86
C CYS A 149 24.04 -18.77 4.74
N ARG A 150 24.54 -19.51 3.73
CA ARG A 150 23.76 -19.89 2.52
C ARG A 150 22.46 -20.67 2.79
N SER A 151 22.36 -21.36 3.93
CA SER A 151 21.17 -22.13 4.35
C SER A 151 20.14 -21.27 5.09
N VAL A 152 20.46 -20.03 5.42
CA VAL A 152 19.57 -19.16 6.19
C VAL A 152 18.56 -18.51 5.26
N ALA A 153 17.28 -18.77 5.53
CA ALA A 153 16.20 -18.14 4.79
C ALA A 153 16.22 -16.62 4.97
N LEU A 154 16.21 -15.86 3.86
CA LEU A 154 16.16 -14.41 3.87
C LEU A 154 14.82 -13.90 4.45
N GLY A 155 14.84 -12.71 5.04
CA GLY A 155 13.66 -12.10 5.68
C GLY A 155 13.66 -12.20 7.21
N GLY A 156 12.88 -11.32 7.86
CA GLY A 156 12.72 -11.29 9.33
C GLY A 156 14.01 -11.06 10.12
N GLY A 157 15.07 -10.53 9.50
CA GLY A 157 16.37 -10.28 10.16
C GLY A 157 17.27 -11.51 10.33
N ARG A 158 16.84 -12.72 9.91
CA ARG A 158 17.60 -13.97 10.12
C ARG A 158 18.98 -13.96 9.49
N GLY A 159 19.11 -13.39 8.29
CA GLY A 159 20.41 -13.32 7.62
C GLY A 159 21.40 -12.41 8.32
N ILE A 160 20.94 -11.30 8.90
CA ILE A 160 21.76 -10.40 9.71
C ILE A 160 22.17 -11.08 11.02
N ALA A 161 21.29 -11.87 11.64
CA ALA A 161 21.62 -12.64 12.84
C ALA A 161 22.74 -13.64 12.57
N CYS A 162 22.63 -14.43 11.50
CA CYS A 162 23.68 -15.38 11.11
C CYS A 162 25.03 -14.69 10.83
N LEU A 163 25.02 -13.55 10.14
CA LEU A 163 26.24 -12.78 9.91
C LEU A 163 26.86 -12.31 11.24
N ARG A 164 26.06 -11.80 12.17
CA ARG A 164 26.56 -11.39 13.50
C ARG A 164 27.13 -12.55 14.32
N GLU A 165 26.57 -13.75 14.21
CA GLU A 165 27.14 -14.95 14.84
C GLU A 165 28.48 -15.36 14.23
N ASN A 166 28.71 -15.04 12.95
CA ASN A 166 29.94 -15.33 12.22
C ASN A 166 30.90 -14.13 12.15
N MET A 167 30.70 -13.07 12.96
CA MET A 167 31.37 -11.77 12.81
C MET A 167 32.89 -11.85 12.60
N ALA A 168 33.57 -12.69 13.38
CA ALA A 168 35.02 -12.88 13.31
C ALA A 168 35.53 -13.52 12.00
N ARG A 169 34.64 -14.17 11.25
CA ARG A 169 34.95 -14.87 9.98
C ARG A 169 34.56 -14.07 8.74
N LEU A 170 33.79 -12.99 8.92
CA LEU A 170 33.35 -12.14 7.80
C LEU A 170 34.50 -11.27 7.28
N SER A 171 34.33 -10.75 6.06
CA SER A 171 35.19 -9.74 5.51
C SER A 171 35.24 -8.46 6.38
N PRO A 172 36.36 -7.72 6.38
CA PRO A 172 36.46 -6.45 7.11
C PRO A 172 35.42 -5.40 6.66
N GLY A 173 35.02 -5.43 5.39
CA GLY A 173 33.97 -4.56 4.84
C GLY A 173 32.62 -4.86 5.48
N CYS A 174 32.20 -6.12 5.50
CA CYS A 174 30.96 -6.52 6.15
C CYS A 174 30.98 -6.31 7.67
N GLN A 175 32.11 -6.55 8.34
CA GLN A 175 32.27 -6.26 9.78
C GLN A 175 32.03 -4.79 10.08
N LYS A 176 32.63 -3.88 9.29
CA LYS A 176 32.41 -2.43 9.44
C LYS A 176 30.93 -2.08 9.32
N VAL A 177 30.25 -2.58 8.29
CA VAL A 177 28.82 -2.34 8.08
C VAL A 177 27.98 -2.84 9.26
N LEU A 178 28.25 -4.04 9.77
CA LEU A 178 27.48 -4.62 10.89
C LEU A 178 27.79 -3.98 12.26
N SER A 179 28.93 -3.29 12.37
CA SER A 179 29.37 -2.56 13.55
C SER A 179 28.95 -1.08 13.56
N ALA A 180 28.54 -0.55 12.40
CA ALA A 180 27.97 0.78 12.30
C ALA A 180 26.57 0.75 12.91
N ARG A 181 26.39 1.46 14.03
CA ARG A 181 25.12 1.63 14.73
C ARG A 181 24.22 2.63 14.01
#